data_AF-A0A916CF74-F1
#
_entry.id   AF-A0A916CF74-F1
#
_cell.length_a   1.000
_cell.length_b   1.000
_cell.length_c   1.000
_cell.angle_alpha   90.00
_cell.angle_beta   90.00
_cell.angle_gamma   90.00
#
_symmetry.space_group_name_H-M   'P 1'
#
loop_
_entity.id
_entity.type
_entity.pdbx_description
1 polymer ?
#
loop_
_entity_poly.entity_id
_entity_poly.type
_entity_poly.pdbx_seq_one_letter_code
_entity_poly.pdbx_strand_id
1 'polypeptide(L)' 'MSDASLDKLLKQFDLSPYAGCWVAIVRGQITGVGLTERDARLASKFQRPKEEPRLVWVPVNSGASPSE' A
#
# COMPACT_ATOMS: atom_id res chain seq x y z
N MET A 1 -1.59 8.16 -16.36
CA MET A 1 -0.82 6.95 -16.72
C MET A 1 -0.14 6.40 -15.47
N SER A 2 -0.77 5.48 -14.73
CA SER A 2 -0.12 4.86 -13.54
C SER A 2 -0.80 3.61 -12.95
N ASP A 3 -1.85 3.03 -13.56
CA ASP A 3 -2.52 1.84 -12.98
C ASP A 3 -1.68 0.56 -13.08
N ALA A 4 -1.04 0.33 -14.23
CA ALA A 4 -0.30 -0.91 -14.50
C ALA A 4 0.88 -1.18 -13.54
N SER A 5 1.41 -0.13 -12.90
CA SER A 5 2.50 -0.29 -11.93
C SER A 5 2.00 -0.57 -10.52
N LEU A 6 0.75 -0.24 -10.21
CA LEU A 6 0.09 -0.58 -8.95
C LEU A 6 -0.27 -2.07 -8.96
N ASP A 7 -0.92 -2.54 -10.03
CA ASP A 7 -1.26 -3.95 -10.23
C ASP A 7 -0.04 -4.86 -10.13
N LYS A 8 1.11 -4.41 -10.67
CA LYS A 8 2.35 -5.18 -10.59
C LYS A 8 2.91 -5.25 -9.16
N LEU A 9 2.76 -4.19 -8.36
CA LEU A 9 3.17 -4.20 -6.95
C LEU A 9 2.23 -5.07 -6.11
N LEU A 10 0.93 -4.98 -6.35
CA LEU A 10 -0.09 -5.83 -5.73
C LEU A 10 0.09 -7.32 -6.08
N LYS A 11 0.65 -7.64 -7.25
CA LYS A 11 0.99 -9.03 -7.63
C LYS A 11 2.29 -9.53 -7.01
N GLN A 12 3.24 -8.65 -6.67
CA GLN A 12 4.51 -9.05 -6.05
C GLN A 12 4.41 -9.17 -4.53
N PHE A 13 3.52 -8.40 -3.90
CA PHE A 13 3.31 -8.41 -2.46
C PHE A 13 1.86 -8.74 -2.16
N ASP A 14 1.65 -9.80 -1.38
CA ASP A 14 0.37 -9.97 -0.72
C ASP A 14 0.19 -8.85 0.31
N LEU A 15 -0.57 -7.82 -0.07
CA LEU A 15 -0.90 -6.69 0.80
C LEU A 15 -2.14 -6.95 1.65
N SER A 16 -2.76 -8.14 1.56
CA SER A 16 -3.97 -8.49 2.34
C SER A 16 -3.83 -8.22 3.84
N PRO A 17 -2.67 -8.44 4.51
CA PRO A 17 -2.50 -8.09 5.92
C PRO A 17 -2.65 -6.60 6.26
N TYR A 18 -2.57 -5.72 5.26
CA TYR A 18 -2.69 -4.26 5.40
C TYR A 18 -4.04 -3.74 4.91
N ALA A 19 -5.03 -4.61 4.72
CA ALA A 19 -6.39 -4.23 4.36
C ALA A 19 -6.93 -3.11 5.27
N GLY A 20 -7.48 -2.07 4.65
CA GLY A 20 -7.97 -0.88 5.35
C GLY A 20 -6.88 0.10 5.78
N CYS A 21 -5.65 -0.06 5.30
CA CYS A 21 -4.54 0.86 5.56
C CYS A 21 -3.97 1.45 4.26
N TRP A 22 -3.34 2.61 4.39
CA TRP A 22 -2.39 3.12 3.42
C TRP A 22 -1.02 2.48 3.61
N VAL A 23 -0.39 2.06 2.52
CA VAL A 23 0.93 1.43 2.48
C VAL A 23 1.86 2.26 1.61
N ALA A 24 3.06 2.54 2.14
CA ALA A 24 4.14 3.21 1.45
C ALA A 24 5.16 2.17 0.94
N ILE A 25 5.48 2.25 -0.35
CA ILE A 25 6.37 1.31 -1.03
C ILE A 25 7.52 2.07 -1.69
N VAL A 26 8.74 1.64 -1.39
CA VAL A 26 9.98 2.14 -2.00
C VAL A 26 10.70 0.95 -2.63
N ARG A 27 10.98 1.02 -3.94
CA ARG A 27 11.69 -0.03 -4.70
C ARG A 27 11.14 -1.45 -4.50
N GLY A 28 9.82 -1.57 -4.33
CA GLY A 28 9.18 -2.86 -4.06
C GLY A 28 9.44 -3.36 -2.64
N GLN A 29 9.57 -2.49 -1.66
CA GLN A 29 9.58 -2.87 -0.24
C GLN A 29 8.59 -1.98 0.51
N ILE A 30 7.83 -2.57 1.43
CA ILE A 30 6.96 -1.81 2.33
C ILE A 30 7.85 -1.08 3.33
N THR A 31 7.70 0.24 3.39
CA THR A 31 8.51 1.12 4.24
C THR A 31 7.69 1.96 5.20
N GLY A 32 6.36 1.93 5.08
CA GLY A 32 5.46 2.65 5.98
C GLY A 32 4.03 2.18 5.83
N VAL A 33 3.27 2.26 6.92
CA VAL A 33 1.84 1.96 6.97
C VAL A 33 1.16 3.02 7.82
N GLY A 34 -0.08 3.38 7.48
CA GLY A 34 -0.86 4.33 8.25
C GLY A 34 -2.34 4.30 7.90
N LEU A 35 -3.17 4.88 8.78
CA LEU A 35 -4.61 5.02 8.53
C LEU A 35 -4.89 6.10 7.48
N THR A 36 -3.97 7.04 7.30
CA THR A 36 -4.03 8.07 6.26
C THR A 36 -2.83 7.97 5.32
N GLU A 37 -2.97 8.52 4.10
CA GLU A 37 -1.87 8.64 3.14
C GLU A 37 -0.66 9.36 3.77
N ARG A 38 -0.92 10.42 4.54
CA ARG A 38 0.11 11.21 5.21
C ARG A 38 0.87 10.39 6.25
N ASP A 39 0.18 9.57 7.04
CA ASP A 39 0.81 8.76 8.08
C ASP A 39 1.74 7.71 7.47
N ALA A 40 1.27 7.01 6.43
CA ALA A 40 2.09 6.05 5.70
C ALA A 40 3.33 6.70 5.07
N ARG A 41 3.16 7.91 4.50
CA ARG A 41 4.28 8.71 3.96
C ARG A 41 5.28 9.09 5.04
N LEU A 42 4.83 9.61 6.18
CA LEU A 42 5.69 10.03 7.28
C LEU A 42 6.46 8.83 7.85
N ALA A 43 5.79 7.70 8.07
CA ALA A 43 6.43 6.45 8.49
C ALA A 43 7.52 6.03 7.50
N SER A 44 7.24 6.09 6.20
CA SER A 44 8.25 5.79 5.17
C SER A 44 9.39 6.79 5.13
N LYS A 45 9.14 8.08 5.33
CA LYS A 45 10.20 9.10 5.37
C LYS A 45 11.06 8.96 6.62
N PHE A 46 10.50 8.49 7.73
CA PHE A 46 11.28 8.16 8.91
C PHE A 46 12.27 7.02 8.63
N GLN A 47 11.83 5.96 7.94
CA GLN A 47 12.69 4.82 7.60
C GLN A 47 13.65 5.10 6.43
N ARG A 48 13.19 5.85 5.42
CA ARG A 48 13.92 6.15 4.17
C ARG A 48 13.83 7.66 3.84
N PRO A 49 14.53 8.55 4.57
CA PRO A 49 14.35 10.01 4.43
C PRO A 49 14.58 10.58 3.04
N LYS A 50 15.51 9.98 2.29
CA LYS A 50 15.93 10.45 0.95
C LYS A 50 15.09 9.87 -0.20
N GLU A 51 14.27 8.86 0.06
CA GLU A 51 13.50 8.18 -0.99
C GLU A 51 12.06 8.67 -1.01
N GLU A 52 11.46 8.67 -2.20
CA GLU A 52 10.06 9.06 -2.38
C GLU A 52 9.18 7.81 -2.48
N PRO A 53 8.28 7.57 -1.50
CA PRO A 53 7.43 6.40 -1.52
C PRO A 53 6.29 6.54 -2.52
N ARG A 54 5.88 5.41 -3.09
CA ARG A 54 4.56 5.27 -3.71
C ARG A 54 3.56 4.89 -2.63
N LEU A 55 2.40 5.54 -2.61
CA LEU A 55 1.37 5.31 -1.61
C LEU A 55 0.20 4.59 -2.23
N VAL A 56 -0.26 3.55 -1.55
CA VAL A 56 -1.29 2.63 -2.03
C VAL A 56 -2.31 2.45 -0.92
N TRP A 57 -3.58 2.72 -1.23
CA TRP A 57 -4.68 2.28 -0.36
C TRP A 57 -4.94 0.80 -0.60
N VAL A 58 -4.96 0.00 0.47
CA VAL A 58 -5.34 -1.40 0.39
C VAL A 58 -6.81 -1.52 0.78
N PRO A 59 -7.71 -1.84 -0.17
CA PRO A 59 -9.12 -1.98 0.16
C PRO A 59 -9.31 -3.14 1.13
N VAL A 60 -10.25 -2.99 2.06
CA VAL A 60 -10.78 -4.14 2.79
C VAL A 60 -11.54 -4.97 1.76
N ASN A 61 -11.06 -6.17 1.46
CA ASN A 61 -11.85 -7.11 0.69
C ASN A 61 -13.03 -7.50 1.59
N SER A 62 -14.13 -6.75 1.49
CA SER A 62 -15.42 -7.14 2.01
C SER A 62 -15.83 -8.36 1.20
N GLY A 63 -15.47 -9.55 1.69
CA GLY A 63 -15.95 -10.82 1.16
C GLY A 63 -17.46 -10.89 1.34
N ALA A 64 -18.19 -10.21 0.47
CA ALA A 64 -19.64 -10.23 0.39
C ALA A 64 -20.01 -10.27 -1.09
N SER A 65 -19.84 -11.46 -1.66
CA SER A 65 -20.87 -12.10 -2.49
C SER A 65 -20.57 -13.60 -2.56
N PRO A 66 -20.97 -14.39 -1.54
CA PRO A 66 -21.55 -15.67 -1.85
C PRO A 66 -22.95 -15.37 -2.41
N SER A 67 -23.06 -15.29 -3.74
CA SER A 67 -24.35 -15.48 -4.38
C SER A 67 -24.63 -16.97 -4.30
N GLU A 68 -25.44 -17.38 -3.30
CA GLU A 68 -26.21 -18.63 -3.36
C GLU A 68 -27.43 -18.46 -4.26
#